data_AF-A0A938SML5-F1
#
_entry.id   AF-A0A938SML5-F1
#
_cell.length_a   1.000
_cell.length_b   1.000
_cell.length_c   1.000
_cell.angle_alpha   90.00
_cell.angle_beta   90.00
_cell.angle_gamma   90.00
#
_symmetry.space_group_name_H-M   'P 1'
#
loop_
_entity.id
_entity.type
_entity.pdbx_description
1 polymer ?
#
loop_
_entity_poly.entity_id
_entity_poly.type
_entity_poly.pdbx_seq_one_letter_code
_entity_poly.pdbx_strand_id
1 'polypeptide(L)'
;MVLPVTYRRRYGSRVLAGVFVFGVLAALLPRSSSLAQTDPPLPEKPLPEKPLPEKVEFNRDVRPILSDNCFFCHGPDAGRREADLRLDVREAALEYGAFVPGQPGESALIERVLADDPAEQMPPPDSRKILTPRQKEILRLWIEQGAEYQRHWAYEPPVKAAIPAGHNAVDVLVGQRLAELGLKPSPDADRRTLIRRLHWDLIGLPPSPEEVAAFEQDPSPQAYEKLVDRLLRNPHYGERMALAWLDVVRFADTIGYHSDNPRNVWPYRDWVIQSFNDNKAFDRFTVEQVAGDLLPDATSRTRVGSAFNRLLLTTEEGGAQPKDYEARMVA
;
A
#
# COMPACT_ATOMS: atom_id res chain seq x y z
N MET A 1 5.79 -59.94 4.68
CA MET A 1 5.60 -61.02 5.67
C MET A 1 6.05 -60.45 7.02
N VAL A 2 5.12 -59.79 7.74
CA VAL A 2 4.58 -60.14 9.09
C VAL A 2 5.69 -60.15 10.17
N LEU A 3 5.70 -59.33 11.24
CA LEU A 3 4.63 -58.96 12.17
C LEU A 3 4.82 -57.57 12.83
N PRO A 4 3.73 -56.84 13.13
CA PRO A 4 3.68 -55.67 13.99
C PRO A 4 3.34 -56.04 15.46
N VAL A 5 3.84 -55.25 16.41
CA VAL A 5 3.47 -55.38 17.83
C VAL A 5 2.13 -54.67 18.06
N THR A 6 1.13 -55.46 18.47
CA THR A 6 -0.18 -55.01 18.89
C THR A 6 -0.23 -55.01 20.42
N TYR A 7 -0.70 -53.91 21.02
CA TYR A 7 -1.11 -53.89 22.43
C TYR A 7 -2.64 -53.86 22.50
N ARG A 8 -3.22 -55.02 22.83
CA ARG A 8 -4.63 -55.20 23.14
C ARG A 8 -4.73 -55.42 24.64
N ARG A 9 -5.51 -54.61 25.37
CA ARG A 9 -6.01 -54.99 26.70
C ARG A 9 -7.54 -55.03 26.68
N ARG A 10 -8.05 -56.12 27.28
CA ARG A 10 -9.43 -56.61 27.19
C ARG A 10 -10.41 -55.80 28.05
N TYR A 11 -11.66 -55.87 27.58
CA TYR A 11 -12.92 -55.48 28.20
C TYR A 11 -13.16 -56.07 29.59
N GLY A 12 -13.88 -55.31 30.42
CA GLY A 12 -14.68 -55.78 31.55
C GLY A 12 -16.00 -55.03 31.58
N SER A 13 -17.07 -55.64 31.04
CA SER A 13 -18.44 -55.13 31.09
C SER A 13 -19.05 -55.39 32.46
N ARG A 14 -19.64 -54.37 33.09
CA ARG A 14 -20.78 -54.54 34.01
C ARG A 14 -21.75 -53.37 33.85
N VAL A 15 -22.94 -53.72 33.39
CA VAL A 15 -24.15 -52.91 33.30
C VAL A 15 -24.71 -52.72 34.71
N LEU A 16 -25.07 -51.49 35.09
CA LEU A 16 -26.05 -51.22 36.13
C LEU A 16 -26.86 -49.98 35.73
N ALA A 17 -28.16 -50.22 35.56
CA ALA A 17 -29.17 -49.23 35.23
C ALA A 17 -29.41 -48.30 36.43
N GLY A 18 -29.50 -47.00 36.15
CA GLY A 18 -29.93 -45.97 37.10
C GLY A 18 -30.75 -44.94 36.36
N VAL A 19 -32.07 -45.07 36.42
CA VAL A 19 -33.04 -44.09 35.92
C VAL A 19 -33.07 -42.93 36.92
N PHE A 20 -32.61 -41.76 36.52
CA PHE A 20 -32.89 -40.50 37.22
C PHE A 20 -33.81 -39.64 36.35
N VAL A 21 -35.06 -39.52 36.81
CA VAL A 21 -36.04 -38.55 36.34
C VAL A 21 -35.69 -37.22 37.01
N PHE A 22 -35.31 -36.21 36.23
CA PHE A 22 -35.34 -34.82 36.67
C PHE A 22 -36.19 -34.00 35.69
N GLY A 23 -37.23 -33.39 36.27
CA GLY A 23 -38.30 -32.70 35.58
C GLY A 23 -37.86 -31.44 34.85
N VAL A 24 -38.58 -31.18 33.76
CA VAL A 24 -38.54 -29.96 32.96
C VAL A 24 -39.20 -28.82 33.76
N LEU A 25 -38.42 -27.82 34.15
CA LEU A 25 -38.94 -26.48 34.48
C LEU A 25 -38.50 -25.54 33.35
N ALA A 26 -39.39 -25.30 32.39
CA ALA A 26 -39.18 -24.35 31.31
C ALA A 26 -39.38 -22.92 31.82
N ALA A 27 -38.28 -22.23 32.12
CA ALA A 27 -38.30 -20.79 32.31
C ALA A 27 -38.25 -20.11 30.92
N LEU A 28 -39.38 -19.50 30.55
CA LEU A 28 -39.52 -18.63 29.38
C LEU A 28 -38.71 -17.35 29.57
N LEU A 29 -37.51 -17.30 28.99
CA LEU A 29 -36.81 -16.05 28.72
C LEU A 29 -36.96 -15.72 27.22
N PRO A 30 -37.41 -14.52 26.83
CA PRO A 30 -37.43 -14.13 25.43
C PRO A 30 -35.98 -14.00 24.94
N ARG A 31 -35.61 -14.82 23.95
CA ARG A 31 -34.42 -14.62 23.13
C ARG A 31 -34.58 -13.31 22.36
N SER A 32 -33.97 -12.24 22.85
CA SER A 32 -33.70 -11.04 22.05
C SER A 32 -32.58 -11.35 21.06
N SER A 33 -32.94 -11.98 19.94
CA SER A 33 -32.08 -12.11 18.77
C SER A 33 -31.98 -10.75 18.06
N SER A 34 -31.20 -9.82 18.61
CA SER A 34 -30.66 -8.71 17.82
C SER A 34 -29.38 -9.21 17.17
N LEU A 35 -29.53 -9.94 16.06
CA LEU A 35 -28.45 -9.99 15.08
C LEU A 35 -28.38 -8.58 14.51
N ALA A 36 -27.25 -7.89 14.75
CA ALA A 36 -26.93 -6.68 14.02
C ALA A 36 -27.02 -7.02 12.53
N GLN A 37 -28.08 -6.55 11.87
CA GLN A 37 -28.12 -6.50 10.43
C GLN A 37 -26.98 -5.57 10.03
N THR A 38 -25.92 -6.14 9.47
CA THR A 38 -24.95 -5.35 8.72
C THR A 38 -25.74 -4.78 7.55
N ASP A 39 -25.90 -3.47 7.52
CA ASP A 39 -26.48 -2.79 6.36
C ASP A 39 -25.77 -3.31 5.10
N PRO A 40 -26.53 -3.60 4.02
CA PRO A 40 -25.91 -3.97 2.75
C PRO A 40 -24.91 -2.86 2.36
N PRO A 41 -23.72 -3.21 1.83
CA PRO A 41 -22.78 -2.21 1.35
C PRO A 41 -23.52 -1.27 0.39
N LEU A 42 -23.37 0.03 0.63
CA LEU A 42 -23.97 1.04 -0.24
C LEU A 42 -23.62 0.71 -1.70
N PRO A 43 -24.58 0.79 -2.63
CA PRO A 43 -24.29 0.49 -4.03
C PRO A 43 -23.13 1.38 -4.48
N GLU A 44 -22.02 0.76 -4.87
CA GLU A 44 -20.87 1.48 -5.43
C GLU A 44 -21.36 2.17 -6.70
N LYS A 45 -21.58 3.48 -6.61
CA LYS A 45 -21.77 4.31 -7.79
C LYS A 45 -20.51 4.14 -8.64
N PRO A 46 -20.61 3.66 -9.89
CA PRO A 46 -19.45 3.53 -10.74
C PRO A 46 -18.74 4.87 -10.79
N LEU A 47 -17.43 4.88 -10.51
CA LEU A 47 -16.63 6.09 -10.63
C LEU A 47 -16.78 6.62 -12.06
N PRO A 48 -16.96 7.95 -12.24
CA PRO A 48 -17.03 8.53 -13.57
C PRO A 48 -15.78 8.12 -14.37
N GLU A 49 -15.97 7.77 -15.64
CA GLU A 49 -14.86 7.40 -16.52
C GLU A 49 -13.86 8.56 -16.58
N LYS A 50 -12.58 8.30 -16.28
CA LYS A 50 -11.55 9.34 -16.18
C LYS A 50 -11.48 10.10 -17.52
N PRO A 51 -11.49 11.45 -17.53
CA PRO A 51 -11.36 12.19 -18.77
C PRO A 51 -10.04 11.87 -19.49
N LEU A 52 -10.00 12.13 -20.80
CA LEU A 52 -8.74 12.12 -21.55
C LEU A 52 -7.85 13.26 -21.03
N PRO A 53 -6.56 12.99 -20.76
CA PRO A 53 -5.65 14.06 -20.34
C PRO A 53 -5.35 14.98 -21.51
N GLU A 54 -5.25 16.29 -21.25
CA GLU A 54 -4.83 17.28 -22.26
C GLU A 54 -3.39 17.00 -22.73
N LYS A 55 -2.48 16.75 -21.77
CA LYS A 55 -1.12 16.28 -22.02
C LYS A 55 -0.97 14.82 -21.61
N VAL A 56 -0.62 13.96 -22.56
CA VAL A 56 -0.40 12.53 -22.33
C VAL A 56 1.00 12.32 -21.77
N GLU A 57 1.10 11.63 -20.64
CA GLU A 57 2.37 11.27 -20.02
C GLU A 57 2.64 9.79 -20.21
N PHE A 58 3.83 9.45 -20.74
CA PHE A 58 4.17 8.08 -21.07
C PHE A 58 4.03 7.14 -19.86
N ASN A 59 4.64 7.46 -18.72
CA ASN A 59 4.61 6.58 -17.55
C ASN A 59 3.21 6.43 -16.94
N ARG A 60 2.42 7.51 -16.95
CA ARG A 60 1.11 7.56 -16.29
C ARG A 60 0.01 6.96 -17.15
N ASP A 61 0.00 7.28 -18.43
CA ASP A 61 -1.13 7.03 -19.32
C ASP A 61 -0.83 5.93 -20.36
N VAL A 62 0.39 5.85 -20.89
CA VAL A 62 0.73 4.97 -22.03
C VAL A 62 1.36 3.64 -21.59
N ARG A 63 2.38 3.70 -20.73
CA ARG A 63 3.14 2.54 -20.27
C ARG A 63 2.27 1.48 -19.62
N PRO A 64 1.25 1.80 -18.79
CA PRO A 64 0.34 0.77 -18.27
C PRO A 64 -0.42 0.06 -19.40
N ILE A 65 -0.87 0.81 -20.42
CA ILE A 65 -1.56 0.24 -21.59
C ILE A 65 -0.63 -0.73 -22.33
N LEU A 66 0.58 -0.30 -22.66
CA LEU A 66 1.54 -1.14 -23.37
C LEU A 66 2.01 -2.33 -22.53
N SER A 67 2.21 -2.15 -21.22
CA SER A 67 2.60 -3.22 -20.30
C SER A 67 1.53 -4.30 -20.20
N ASP A 68 0.26 -3.90 -20.07
CA ASP A 68 -0.84 -4.84 -19.85
C ASP A 68 -1.27 -5.59 -21.12
N ASN A 69 -1.04 -4.97 -22.29
CA ASN A 69 -1.61 -5.43 -23.56
C ASN A 69 -0.58 -5.77 -24.63
N CYS A 70 0.67 -5.29 -24.55
CA CYS A 70 1.63 -5.35 -25.67
C CYS A 70 2.98 -5.96 -25.31
N PHE A 71 3.56 -5.65 -24.15
CA PHE A 71 4.95 -6.02 -23.81
C PHE A 71 5.18 -7.53 -23.62
N PHE A 72 4.11 -8.32 -23.48
CA PHE A 72 4.24 -9.77 -23.44
C PHE A 72 4.79 -10.33 -24.76
N CYS A 73 4.28 -9.87 -25.90
CA CYS A 73 4.73 -10.27 -27.24
C CYS A 73 5.72 -9.27 -27.88
N HIS A 74 5.71 -8.00 -27.46
CA HIS A 74 6.53 -6.95 -28.07
C HIS A 74 7.40 -6.21 -27.05
N GLY A 75 7.95 -6.94 -26.09
CA GLY A 75 8.73 -6.39 -24.99
C GLY A 75 10.10 -7.05 -24.81
N PRO A 76 10.66 -7.02 -23.58
CA PRO A 76 12.06 -7.38 -23.34
C PRO A 76 12.35 -8.88 -23.46
N ASP A 77 11.36 -9.77 -23.33
CA ASP A 77 11.56 -11.22 -23.42
C ASP A 77 11.76 -11.67 -24.88
N ALA A 78 13.01 -11.99 -25.23
CA ALA A 78 13.35 -12.45 -26.58
C ALA A 78 12.74 -13.81 -26.94
N GLY A 79 12.43 -14.67 -25.96
CA GLY A 79 11.88 -16.01 -26.22
C GLY A 79 10.40 -16.01 -26.58
N ARG A 80 9.70 -14.91 -26.31
CA ARG A 80 8.27 -14.71 -26.62
C ARG A 80 8.03 -13.58 -27.61
N ARG A 81 9.10 -12.94 -28.08
CA ARG A 81 9.01 -11.75 -28.91
C ARG A 81 8.49 -12.11 -30.30
N GLU A 82 7.42 -11.44 -30.69
CA GLU A 82 6.85 -11.53 -32.02
C GLU A 82 7.36 -10.38 -32.89
N ALA A 83 7.63 -10.70 -34.15
CA ALA A 83 8.11 -9.79 -35.18
C ALA A 83 9.39 -8.99 -34.80
N ASP A 84 10.17 -9.50 -33.84
CA ASP A 84 11.34 -8.81 -33.26
C ASP A 84 11.07 -7.37 -32.76
N LEU A 85 9.81 -6.99 -32.60
CA LEU A 85 9.39 -5.65 -32.22
C LEU A 85 9.57 -5.40 -30.71
N ARG A 86 10.17 -4.25 -30.38
CA ARG A 86 10.44 -3.78 -29.01
C ARG A 86 9.69 -2.48 -28.74
N LEU A 87 8.45 -2.57 -28.27
CA LEU A 87 7.67 -1.40 -27.85
C LEU A 87 8.14 -0.82 -26.50
N ASP A 88 8.90 -1.59 -25.72
CA ASP A 88 9.48 -1.14 -24.45
C ASP A 88 10.69 -0.21 -24.62
N VAL A 89 11.28 -0.13 -25.83
CA VAL A 89 12.43 0.72 -26.16
C VAL A 89 12.05 1.66 -27.31
N ARG A 90 12.06 2.97 -27.05
CA ARG A 90 11.60 3.98 -28.02
C ARG A 90 12.34 3.88 -29.35
N GLU A 91 13.66 3.81 -29.28
CA GLU A 91 14.55 3.83 -30.46
C GLU A 91 14.27 2.63 -31.35
N ALA A 92 14.10 1.44 -30.76
CA ALA A 92 13.78 0.22 -31.49
C ALA A 92 12.36 0.25 -32.08
N ALA A 93 11.37 0.80 -31.36
CA ALA A 93 10.02 0.96 -31.90
C ALA A 93 9.96 1.93 -33.08
N LEU A 94 10.76 3.00 -33.05
CA LEU A 94 10.90 3.96 -34.16
C LEU A 94 11.62 3.33 -35.36
N GLU A 95 12.73 2.62 -35.13
CA GLU A 95 13.48 1.94 -36.20
C GLU A 95 12.63 0.87 -36.89
N TYR A 96 11.79 0.16 -36.13
CA TYR A 96 10.83 -0.79 -36.67
C TYR A 96 9.68 -0.12 -37.46
N GLY A 97 9.44 1.19 -37.27
CA GLY A 97 8.31 1.90 -37.85
C GLY A 97 6.98 1.61 -37.15
N ALA A 98 7.01 1.26 -35.85
CA ALA A 98 5.79 1.01 -35.08
C ALA A 98 4.92 2.28 -34.95
N PHE A 99 5.54 3.46 -34.92
CA PHE A 99 4.83 4.75 -34.93
C PHE A 99 5.70 5.85 -35.52
N VAL A 100 5.04 6.89 -36.01
CA VAL A 100 5.65 8.11 -36.54
C VAL A 100 5.25 9.28 -35.63
N PRO A 101 6.19 9.89 -34.90
CA PRO A 101 5.91 11.04 -34.04
C PRO A 101 5.14 12.16 -34.75
N GLY A 102 4.04 12.60 -34.16
CA GLY A 102 3.16 13.64 -34.71
C GLY A 102 2.18 13.14 -35.78
N GLN A 103 2.27 11.88 -36.21
CA GLN A 103 1.48 11.35 -37.33
C GLN A 103 0.79 10.03 -36.96
N PRO A 104 -0.31 10.09 -36.17
CA PRO A 104 -1.06 8.89 -35.78
C PRO A 104 -1.59 8.09 -36.98
N GLY A 105 -1.98 8.77 -38.06
CA GLY A 105 -2.50 8.13 -39.27
C GLY A 105 -1.46 7.35 -40.09
N GLU A 106 -0.17 7.62 -39.89
CA GLU A 106 0.94 6.90 -40.54
C GLU A 106 1.58 5.87 -39.60
N SER A 107 1.00 5.67 -38.41
CA SER A 107 1.59 4.83 -37.37
C SER A 107 0.96 3.44 -37.34
N ALA A 108 1.77 2.42 -37.63
CA ALA A 108 1.33 1.02 -37.65
C ALA A 108 0.69 0.58 -36.32
N LEU A 109 1.16 1.08 -35.18
CA LEU A 109 0.56 0.82 -33.87
C LEU A 109 -0.92 1.23 -33.84
N ILE A 110 -1.26 2.40 -34.38
CA ILE A 110 -2.63 2.91 -34.42
C ILE A 110 -3.49 2.12 -35.40
N GLU A 111 -2.94 1.82 -36.58
CA GLU A 111 -3.59 0.96 -37.56
C GLU A 111 -3.99 -0.39 -36.94
N ARG A 112 -3.06 -1.07 -36.25
CA ARG A 112 -3.31 -2.39 -35.66
C ARG A 112 -4.26 -2.37 -34.48
N VAL A 113 -4.25 -1.34 -33.64
CA VAL A 113 -5.21 -1.25 -32.51
C VAL A 113 -6.62 -0.82 -32.95
N LEU A 114 -6.76 -0.25 -34.15
CA LEU A 114 -8.04 0.13 -34.75
C LEU A 114 -8.54 -0.87 -35.79
N ALA A 115 -7.72 -1.82 -36.24
CA ALA A 115 -8.10 -2.82 -37.22
C ALA A 115 -9.26 -3.70 -36.72
N ASP A 116 -10.21 -3.96 -37.61
CA ASP A 116 -11.34 -4.86 -37.39
C ASP A 116 -11.04 -6.30 -37.85
N ASP A 117 -10.02 -6.50 -38.71
CA ASP A 117 -9.60 -7.83 -39.16
C ASP A 117 -8.89 -8.57 -38.02
N PRO A 118 -9.41 -9.73 -37.56
CA PRO A 118 -8.78 -10.54 -36.51
C PRO A 118 -7.32 -10.94 -36.77
N ALA A 119 -6.89 -11.00 -38.03
CA ALA A 119 -5.52 -11.34 -38.41
C ALA A 119 -4.54 -10.16 -38.27
N GLU A 120 -5.05 -8.93 -38.29
CA GLU A 120 -4.24 -7.71 -38.20
C GLU A 120 -4.42 -7.00 -36.86
N GLN A 121 -5.55 -7.21 -36.19
CA GLN A 121 -5.88 -6.57 -34.92
C GLN A 121 -4.86 -6.91 -33.83
N MET A 122 -4.39 -5.86 -33.15
CA MET A 122 -3.56 -5.96 -31.95
C MET A 122 -4.25 -5.32 -30.73
N PRO A 123 -4.27 -5.98 -29.56
CA PRO A 123 -3.81 -7.34 -29.30
C PRO A 123 -4.64 -8.39 -30.07
N PRO A 124 -4.04 -9.54 -30.44
CA PRO A 124 -4.76 -10.60 -31.14
C PRO A 124 -5.93 -11.15 -30.29
N PRO A 125 -7.04 -11.61 -30.89
CA PRO A 125 -8.21 -12.07 -30.13
C PRO A 125 -7.93 -13.21 -29.14
N ASP A 126 -6.97 -14.09 -29.44
CA ASP A 126 -6.57 -15.22 -28.59
C ASP A 126 -5.79 -14.79 -27.33
N SER A 127 -5.20 -13.58 -27.33
CA SER A 127 -4.60 -12.96 -26.14
C SER A 127 -5.63 -12.63 -25.06
N ARG A 128 -6.93 -12.54 -25.44
CA ARG A 128 -8.05 -12.12 -24.60
C ARG A 128 -7.88 -10.72 -23.98
N LYS A 129 -6.95 -9.92 -24.50
CA LYS A 129 -6.75 -8.52 -24.11
C LYS A 129 -7.56 -7.62 -25.04
N ILE A 130 -8.32 -6.69 -24.47
CA ILE A 130 -9.16 -5.77 -25.23
C ILE A 130 -8.86 -4.36 -24.75
N LEU A 131 -8.38 -3.53 -25.69
CA LEU A 131 -8.18 -2.10 -25.45
C LEU A 131 -9.52 -1.39 -25.39
N THR A 132 -9.74 -0.60 -24.34
CA THR A 132 -10.93 0.26 -24.25
C THR A 132 -10.82 1.42 -25.25
N PRO A 133 -11.95 2.05 -25.65
CA PRO A 133 -11.91 3.23 -26.53
C PRO A 133 -10.99 4.33 -25.99
N ARG A 134 -11.01 4.55 -24.68
CA ARG A 134 -10.14 5.52 -24.00
C ARG A 134 -8.66 5.17 -24.14
N GLN A 135 -8.29 3.88 -24.03
CA GLN A 135 -6.90 3.45 -24.17
C GLN A 135 -6.40 3.65 -25.60
N LYS A 136 -7.21 3.29 -26.60
CA LYS A 136 -6.90 3.52 -28.02
C LYS A 136 -6.66 5.01 -28.29
N GLU A 137 -7.52 5.85 -27.75
CA GLU A 137 -7.40 7.30 -27.90
C GLU A 137 -6.19 7.89 -27.18
N ILE A 138 -5.80 7.37 -26.01
CA ILE A 138 -4.55 7.77 -25.34
C ILE A 138 -3.33 7.43 -26.20
N LEU A 139 -3.29 6.26 -26.82
CA LEU A 139 -2.20 5.88 -27.72
C LEU A 139 -2.14 6.80 -28.95
N ARG A 140 -3.31 7.15 -29.51
CA ARG A 140 -3.43 8.09 -30.63
C ARG A 140 -2.91 9.48 -30.26
N LEU A 141 -3.39 10.04 -29.15
CA LEU A 141 -2.98 11.36 -28.65
C LEU A 141 -1.49 11.39 -28.27
N TRP A 142 -0.98 10.32 -27.67
CA TRP A 142 0.44 10.22 -27.35
C TRP A 142 1.33 10.32 -28.60
N ILE A 143 0.95 9.62 -29.68
CA ILE A 143 1.67 9.69 -30.95
C ILE A 143 1.53 11.07 -31.57
N GLU A 144 0.33 11.65 -31.56
CA GLU A 144 0.06 13.02 -32.01
C GLU A 144 0.93 14.05 -31.28
N GLN A 145 1.16 13.84 -29.97
CA GLN A 145 2.01 14.68 -29.12
C GLN A 145 3.52 14.36 -29.23
N GLY A 146 3.93 13.53 -30.18
CA GLY A 146 5.35 13.25 -30.49
C GLY A 146 5.91 11.94 -29.95
N ALA A 147 5.07 11.07 -29.37
CA ALA A 147 5.43 9.75 -28.88
C ALA A 147 6.68 9.76 -27.97
N GLU A 148 6.75 10.72 -27.04
CA GLU A 148 7.87 10.81 -26.10
C GLU A 148 7.82 9.66 -25.08
N TYR A 149 8.97 9.04 -24.82
CA TYR A 149 9.12 8.06 -23.73
C TYR A 149 9.71 8.78 -22.52
N GLN A 150 9.16 8.45 -21.34
CA GLN A 150 9.70 8.90 -20.06
C GLN A 150 10.56 7.79 -19.45
N ARG A 151 11.58 8.18 -18.67
CA ARG A 151 12.35 7.23 -17.86
C ARG A 151 11.45 6.70 -16.75
N HIS A 152 11.82 5.59 -16.13
CA HIS A 152 11.07 5.12 -14.97
C HIS A 152 11.02 6.23 -13.89
N TRP A 153 9.84 6.46 -13.30
CA TRP A 153 9.55 7.59 -12.40
C TRP A 153 10.57 7.74 -11.26
N ALA A 154 11.14 6.64 -10.78
CA ALA A 154 12.17 6.63 -9.73
C ALA A 154 13.50 7.28 -10.14
N TYR A 155 13.75 7.45 -11.45
CA TYR A 155 14.95 8.08 -12.00
C TYR A 155 14.69 9.46 -12.60
N GLU A 156 13.46 9.96 -12.50
CA GLU A 156 13.12 11.33 -12.88
C GLU A 156 13.06 12.18 -11.61
N PRO A 157 13.77 13.32 -11.56
CA PRO A 157 13.71 14.18 -10.39
C PRO A 157 12.29 14.75 -10.25
N PRO A 158 11.68 14.67 -9.05
CA PRO A 158 10.35 15.22 -8.84
C PRO A 158 10.36 16.74 -9.02
N VAL A 159 9.41 17.25 -9.79
CA VAL A 159 9.24 18.69 -10.01
C VAL A 159 8.30 19.23 -8.93
N LYS A 160 8.75 20.25 -8.20
CA LYS A 160 7.91 20.90 -7.18
C LYS A 160 6.78 21.67 -7.86
N ALA A 161 5.54 21.33 -7.53
CA ALA A 161 4.37 22.03 -8.05
C ALA A 161 4.35 23.51 -7.62
N ALA A 162 3.84 24.36 -8.51
CA ALA A 162 3.62 25.77 -8.21
C ALA A 162 2.38 25.93 -7.33
N ILE A 163 2.59 26.12 -6.02
CA ILE A 163 1.53 26.32 -5.04
C ILE A 163 1.41 27.82 -4.73
N PRO A 164 0.20 28.40 -4.75
CA PRO A 164 -0.01 29.79 -4.34
C PRO A 164 0.50 30.06 -2.91
N ALA A 165 1.10 31.23 -2.70
CA ALA A 165 1.61 31.61 -1.38
C ALA A 165 0.47 31.67 -0.35
N GLY A 166 0.72 31.13 0.85
CA GLY A 166 -0.27 31.10 1.93
C GLY A 166 -1.32 29.98 1.80
N HIS A 167 -1.13 29.02 0.90
CA HIS A 167 -2.00 27.85 0.79
C HIS A 167 -1.27 26.55 1.16
N ASN A 168 -2.02 25.60 1.70
CA ASN A 168 -1.53 24.25 1.94
C ASN A 168 -1.35 23.54 0.59
N ALA A 169 -0.14 23.03 0.34
CA ALA A 169 0.19 22.36 -0.91
C ALA A 169 -0.66 21.11 -1.17
N VAL A 170 -0.96 20.33 -0.12
CA VAL A 170 -1.74 19.10 -0.23
C VAL A 170 -3.17 19.44 -0.66
N ASP A 171 -3.80 20.41 0.02
CA ASP A 171 -5.19 20.79 -0.27
C ASP A 171 -5.35 21.34 -1.69
N VAL A 172 -4.38 22.16 -2.14
CA VAL A 172 -4.38 22.69 -3.51
C VAL A 172 -4.27 21.56 -4.54
N LEU A 173 -3.33 20.63 -4.36
CA LEU A 173 -3.10 19.54 -5.32
C LEU A 173 -4.28 18.55 -5.34
N VAL A 174 -4.81 18.19 -4.16
CA VAL A 174 -5.98 17.32 -4.06
C VAL A 174 -7.21 18.01 -4.65
N GLY A 175 -7.42 19.28 -4.34
CA GLY A 175 -8.53 20.08 -4.86
C GLY A 175 -8.51 20.19 -6.39
N GLN A 176 -7.34 20.46 -6.99
CA GLN A 176 -7.16 20.45 -8.46
C GLN A 176 -7.57 19.11 -9.05
N ARG A 177 -7.08 18.01 -8.48
CA ARG A 177 -7.38 16.67 -8.99
C ARG A 177 -8.86 16.29 -8.85
N LEU A 178 -9.50 16.68 -7.76
CA LEU A 178 -10.94 16.49 -7.56
C LEU A 178 -11.75 17.26 -8.61
N ALA A 179 -11.38 18.51 -8.89
CA ALA A 179 -12.04 19.34 -9.89
C ALA A 179 -11.94 18.73 -11.30
N GLU A 180 -10.75 18.25 -11.70
CA GLU A 180 -10.55 17.53 -12.98
C GLU A 180 -11.44 16.30 -13.11
N LEU A 181 -11.69 15.62 -12.00
CA LEU A 181 -12.55 14.42 -11.94
C LEU A 181 -14.03 14.76 -11.76
N GLY A 182 -14.41 16.03 -11.68
CA GLY A 182 -15.77 16.45 -11.39
C GLY A 182 -16.27 16.03 -9.99
N LEU A 183 -15.35 15.75 -9.07
CA LEU A 183 -15.61 15.34 -7.70
C LEU A 183 -15.60 16.55 -6.76
N LYS A 184 -16.42 16.50 -5.72
CA LYS A 184 -16.47 17.50 -4.65
C LYS A 184 -16.09 16.86 -3.33
N PRO A 185 -15.39 17.57 -2.43
CA PRO A 185 -15.17 17.11 -1.07
C PRO A 185 -16.50 16.75 -0.39
N SER A 186 -16.46 15.74 0.48
CA SER A 186 -17.57 15.46 1.38
C SER A 186 -17.82 16.64 2.32
N PRO A 187 -19.06 16.80 2.82
CA PRO A 187 -19.32 17.78 3.87
C PRO A 187 -18.47 17.47 5.11
N ASP A 188 -18.14 18.52 5.87
CA ASP A 188 -17.44 18.38 7.14
C ASP A 188 -18.24 17.48 8.09
N ALA A 189 -17.52 16.62 8.79
CA ALA A 189 -18.13 15.80 9.83
C ALA A 189 -18.55 16.66 11.03
N ASP A 190 -19.56 16.20 11.77
CA ASP A 190 -19.98 16.85 13.00
C ASP A 190 -18.86 16.82 14.06
N ARG A 191 -18.93 17.74 15.03
CA ARG A 191 -17.87 17.91 16.05
C ARG A 191 -17.58 16.63 16.83
N ARG A 192 -18.60 15.84 17.17
CA ARG A 192 -18.43 14.56 17.88
C ARG A 192 -17.67 13.55 17.05
N THR A 193 -18.03 13.42 15.79
CA THR A 193 -17.34 12.53 14.85
C THR A 193 -15.89 12.98 14.63
N LEU A 194 -15.65 14.29 14.49
CA LEU A 194 -14.32 14.85 14.29
C LEU A 194 -13.37 14.56 15.45
N ILE A 195 -13.77 14.86 16.70
CA ILE A 195 -12.89 14.61 17.86
C ILE A 195 -12.57 13.12 18.00
N ARG A 196 -13.54 12.24 17.75
CA ARG A 196 -13.31 10.79 17.79
C ARG A 196 -12.31 10.35 16.73
N ARG A 197 -12.46 10.80 15.48
CA ARG A 197 -11.53 10.47 14.39
C ARG A 197 -10.11 10.93 14.72
N LEU A 198 -9.95 12.21 15.12
CA LEU A 198 -8.65 12.77 15.48
C LEU A 198 -7.95 11.97 16.58
N HIS A 199 -8.68 11.56 17.62
CA HIS A 199 -8.13 10.78 18.72
C HIS A 199 -7.63 9.40 18.26
N TRP A 200 -8.41 8.67 17.46
CA TRP A 200 -7.99 7.39 16.90
C TRP A 200 -6.84 7.52 15.90
N ASP A 201 -6.89 8.53 15.04
CA ASP A 201 -5.91 8.73 13.98
C ASP A 201 -4.56 9.15 14.56
N LEU A 202 -4.55 10.14 15.47
CA LEU A 202 -3.32 10.73 15.99
C LEU A 202 -2.73 9.96 17.16
N ILE A 203 -3.54 9.46 18.10
CA ILE A 203 -3.03 8.83 19.33
C ILE A 203 -3.51 7.40 19.56
N GLY A 204 -4.42 6.88 18.73
CA GLY A 204 -4.90 5.49 18.79
C GLY A 204 -5.80 5.17 19.99
N LEU A 205 -6.25 6.17 20.74
CA LEU A 205 -7.09 6.01 21.93
C LEU A 205 -8.38 6.83 21.74
N PRO A 206 -9.53 6.41 22.30
CA PRO A 206 -10.76 7.20 22.23
C PRO A 206 -10.69 8.44 23.16
N PRO A 207 -11.42 9.53 22.83
CA PRO A 207 -11.55 10.69 23.74
C PRO A 207 -12.38 10.35 24.98
N SER A 208 -12.15 11.06 26.09
CA SER A 208 -13.05 10.98 27.25
C SER A 208 -14.39 11.69 26.99
N PRO A 209 -15.48 11.33 27.69
CA PRO A 209 -16.75 12.04 27.59
C PRO A 209 -16.64 13.55 27.86
N GLU A 210 -15.78 13.94 28.81
CA GLU A 210 -15.52 15.33 29.17
C GLU A 210 -14.80 16.08 28.05
N GLU A 211 -13.84 15.43 27.38
CA GLU A 211 -13.13 16.01 26.24
C GLU A 211 -14.07 16.20 25.04
N VAL A 212 -14.96 15.24 24.79
CA VAL A 212 -16.00 15.37 23.76
C VAL A 212 -16.92 16.55 24.08
N ALA A 213 -17.44 16.64 25.31
CA ALA A 213 -18.32 17.72 25.71
C ALA A 213 -17.63 19.10 25.63
N ALA A 214 -16.37 19.20 26.07
CA ALA A 214 -15.59 20.42 25.98
C ALA A 214 -15.35 20.85 24.53
N PHE A 215 -15.02 19.90 23.65
CA PHE A 215 -14.85 20.21 22.23
C PHE A 215 -16.17 20.56 21.56
N GLU A 216 -17.27 19.86 21.83
CA GLU A 216 -18.59 20.20 21.27
C GLU A 216 -19.03 21.62 21.64
N GLN A 217 -18.69 22.07 22.84
CA GLN A 217 -19.12 23.36 23.39
C GLN A 217 -18.14 24.51 23.15
N ASP A 218 -16.91 24.26 22.66
CA ASP A 218 -15.92 25.32 22.42
C ASP A 218 -16.37 26.22 21.23
N PRO A 219 -16.73 27.49 21.48
CA PRO A 219 -17.20 28.40 20.44
C PRO A 219 -16.04 28.99 19.63
N SER A 220 -14.78 28.70 19.99
CA SER A 220 -13.62 29.24 19.31
C SER A 220 -13.59 28.77 17.86
N PRO A 221 -13.35 29.67 16.89
CA PRO A 221 -13.12 29.27 15.51
C PRO A 221 -11.84 28.43 15.33
N GLN A 222 -10.97 28.38 16.35
CA GLN A 222 -9.71 27.63 16.36
C GLN A 222 -9.80 26.34 17.21
N ALA A 223 -11.01 25.93 17.61
CA ALA A 223 -11.19 24.78 18.49
C ALA A 223 -10.56 23.50 17.90
N TYR A 224 -10.67 23.33 16.58
CA TYR A 224 -10.13 22.17 15.86
C TYR A 224 -8.60 22.16 15.90
N GLU A 225 -7.95 23.27 15.54
CA GLU A 225 -6.50 23.43 15.52
C GLU A 225 -5.90 23.25 16.92
N LYS A 226 -6.55 23.80 17.95
CA LYS A 226 -6.14 23.60 19.35
C LYS A 226 -6.21 22.14 19.77
N LEU A 227 -7.25 21.42 19.33
CA LEU A 227 -7.38 19.99 19.60
C LEU A 227 -6.26 19.21 18.90
N VAL A 228 -5.99 19.49 17.62
CA VAL A 228 -4.90 18.87 16.85
C VAL A 228 -3.55 19.11 17.53
N ASP A 229 -3.23 20.36 17.87
CA ASP A 229 -1.98 20.72 18.56
C ASP A 229 -1.82 19.98 19.90
N ARG A 230 -2.92 19.83 20.65
CA ARG A 230 -2.91 19.11 21.92
C ARG A 230 -2.63 17.61 21.71
N LEU A 231 -3.23 17.01 20.68
CA LEU A 231 -3.03 15.59 20.37
C LEU A 231 -1.63 15.31 19.81
N LEU A 232 -1.10 16.17 18.95
CA LEU A 232 0.27 16.04 18.40
C LEU A 232 1.34 16.15 19.49
N ARG A 233 1.08 16.89 20.58
CA ARG A 233 1.97 16.99 21.75
C ARG A 233 1.81 15.84 22.76
N ASN A 234 0.82 14.97 22.57
CA ASN A 234 0.60 13.84 23.47
C ASN A 234 1.64 12.75 23.19
N PRO A 235 2.33 12.17 24.20
CA PRO A 235 3.31 11.11 23.99
C PRO A 235 2.80 9.88 23.22
N HIS A 236 1.50 9.58 23.32
CA HIS A 236 0.85 8.50 22.57
C HIS A 236 0.81 8.74 21.06
N TYR A 237 1.05 9.98 20.58
CA TYR A 237 1.20 10.28 19.17
C TYR A 237 2.34 9.47 18.55
N GLY A 238 3.52 9.53 19.16
CA GLY A 238 4.68 8.78 18.69
C GLY A 238 4.47 7.27 18.73
N GLU A 239 3.76 6.76 19.75
CA GLU A 239 3.39 5.34 19.83
C GLU A 239 2.49 4.94 18.66
N ARG A 240 1.44 5.73 18.39
CA ARG A 240 0.49 5.50 17.30
C ARG A 240 1.18 5.52 15.93
N MET A 241 2.04 6.50 15.70
CA MET A 241 2.74 6.66 14.42
C MET A 241 3.84 5.61 14.23
N ALA A 242 4.51 5.19 15.30
CA ALA A 242 5.56 4.18 15.24
C ALA A 242 5.05 2.79 14.84
N LEU A 243 3.79 2.44 15.14
CA LEU A 243 3.22 1.12 14.84
C LEU A 243 3.44 0.71 13.37
N ALA A 244 3.01 1.56 12.42
CA ALA A 244 3.14 1.26 11.00
C ALA A 244 4.61 1.20 10.56
N TRP A 245 5.46 2.06 11.13
CA TRP A 245 6.88 2.05 10.82
C TRP A 245 7.56 0.76 11.29
N LEU A 246 7.28 0.35 12.53
CA LEU A 246 7.84 -0.85 13.14
C LEU A 246 7.44 -2.12 12.38
N ASP A 247 6.24 -2.15 11.82
CA ASP A 247 5.80 -3.24 10.93
C ASP A 247 6.61 -3.27 9.62
N VAL A 248 6.74 -2.12 8.94
CA VAL A 248 7.50 -2.00 7.67
C VAL A 248 8.96 -2.43 7.84
N VAL A 249 9.60 -2.07 8.96
CA VAL A 249 10.99 -2.45 9.25
C VAL A 249 11.13 -3.84 9.89
N ARG A 250 10.02 -4.59 9.97
CA ARG A 250 9.98 -5.96 10.52
C ARG A 250 10.54 -6.06 11.94
N PHE A 251 10.22 -5.06 12.75
CA PHE A 251 10.51 -5.09 14.17
C PHE A 251 9.73 -6.24 14.82
N ALA A 252 10.40 -6.99 15.68
CA ALA A 252 9.83 -8.11 16.41
C ALA A 252 10.67 -8.35 17.66
N ASP A 253 10.06 -8.86 18.72
CA ASP A 253 10.78 -9.26 19.93
C ASP A 253 11.43 -10.65 19.78
N THR A 254 11.31 -11.28 18.61
CA THR A 254 11.93 -12.58 18.28
C THR A 254 12.63 -12.57 16.92
N ILE A 255 13.47 -13.59 16.69
CA ILE A 255 14.33 -13.71 15.50
C ILE A 255 13.62 -14.37 14.31
N GLY A 256 12.66 -15.28 14.56
CA GLY A 256 11.70 -15.78 13.56
C GLY A 256 12.24 -16.56 12.36
N TYR A 257 13.52 -16.97 12.34
CA TYR A 257 14.12 -17.69 11.20
C TYR A 257 13.99 -19.22 11.30
N HIS A 258 14.76 -19.83 12.21
CA HIS A 258 14.76 -21.27 12.47
C HIS A 258 14.14 -21.63 13.83
N SER A 259 14.10 -20.65 14.74
CA SER A 259 13.55 -20.72 16.08
C SER A 259 13.00 -19.35 16.47
N ASP A 260 12.04 -19.35 17.38
CA ASP A 260 11.39 -18.13 17.90
C ASP A 260 12.14 -17.58 19.11
N ASN A 261 13.47 -17.49 19.00
CA ASN A 261 14.33 -17.02 20.09
C ASN A 261 14.10 -15.52 20.34
N PRO A 262 14.10 -15.08 21.61
CA PRO A 262 13.92 -13.67 21.94
C PRO A 262 15.12 -12.83 21.48
N ARG A 263 14.86 -11.65 20.92
CA ARG A 263 15.87 -10.63 20.62
C ARG A 263 15.59 -9.34 21.36
N ASN A 264 16.59 -8.82 22.04
CA ASN A 264 16.46 -7.59 22.83
C ASN A 264 16.87 -6.36 21.99
N VAL A 265 15.90 -5.78 21.29
CA VAL A 265 16.08 -4.61 20.41
C VAL A 265 15.12 -3.45 20.73
N TRP A 266 14.46 -3.48 21.90
CA TRP A 266 13.51 -2.44 22.32
C TRP A 266 14.07 -1.00 22.29
N PRO A 267 15.39 -0.71 22.48
CA PRO A 267 15.88 0.65 22.36
C PRO A 267 15.61 1.25 20.98
N TYR A 268 15.61 0.43 19.91
CA TYR A 268 15.24 0.89 18.58
C TYR A 268 13.77 1.30 18.50
N ARG A 269 12.86 0.50 19.06
CA ARG A 269 11.42 0.82 19.14
C ARG A 269 11.21 2.17 19.82
N ASP A 270 11.83 2.36 20.98
CA ASP A 270 11.69 3.60 21.75
C ASP A 270 12.33 4.78 21.01
N TRP A 271 13.42 4.56 20.27
CA TRP A 271 14.01 5.56 19.39
C TRP A 271 13.05 5.97 18.25
N VAL A 272 12.32 5.04 17.62
CA VAL A 272 11.31 5.34 16.59
C VAL A 272 10.18 6.17 17.19
N ILE A 273 9.58 5.72 18.30
CA ILE A 273 8.50 6.41 19.01
C ILE A 273 8.88 7.86 19.31
N GLN A 274 10.05 8.06 19.92
CA GLN A 274 10.47 9.39 20.28
C GLN A 274 10.88 10.23 19.07
N SER A 275 11.36 9.63 17.97
CA SER A 275 11.63 10.38 16.73
C SER A 275 10.37 11.02 16.16
N PHE A 276 9.20 10.36 16.28
CA PHE A 276 7.91 10.95 15.95
C PHE A 276 7.49 12.04 16.95
N ASN A 277 7.61 11.80 18.25
CA ASN A 277 7.27 12.80 19.28
C ASN A 277 8.13 14.07 19.21
N ASP A 278 9.40 13.94 18.85
CA ASP A 278 10.32 15.07 18.65
C ASP A 278 10.08 15.80 17.32
N ASN A 279 9.16 15.31 16.47
CA ASN A 279 8.95 15.77 15.11
C ASN A 279 10.27 15.83 14.31
N LYS A 280 11.06 14.75 14.40
CA LYS A 280 12.36 14.65 13.73
C LYS A 280 12.18 14.79 12.21
N ALA A 281 12.99 15.63 11.59
CA ALA A 281 12.98 15.79 10.14
C ALA A 281 13.23 14.45 9.44
N PHE A 282 12.44 14.17 8.41
CA PHE A 282 12.40 12.85 7.75
C PHE A 282 13.74 12.46 7.12
N ASP A 283 14.47 13.43 6.57
CA ASP A 283 15.82 13.26 6.05
C ASP A 283 16.78 12.77 7.14
N ARG A 284 16.76 13.40 8.32
CA ARG A 284 17.60 12.97 9.44
C ARG A 284 17.15 11.61 9.99
N PHE A 285 15.84 11.37 10.09
CA PHE A 285 15.28 10.10 10.55
C PHE A 285 15.71 8.91 9.67
N THR A 286 15.71 9.09 8.35
CA THR A 286 16.13 8.05 7.41
C THR A 286 17.64 7.85 7.41
N VAL A 287 18.43 8.94 7.43
CA VAL A 287 19.90 8.86 7.52
C VAL A 287 20.36 8.17 8.82
N GLU A 288 19.75 8.49 9.96
CA GLU A 288 20.11 7.85 11.24
C GLU A 288 19.84 6.33 11.24
N GLN A 289 18.84 5.85 10.50
CA GLN A 289 18.57 4.41 10.36
C GLN A 289 19.60 3.70 9.48
N VAL A 290 20.01 4.32 8.39
CA VAL A 290 20.97 3.69 7.45
C VAL A 290 22.39 3.76 7.99
N ALA A 291 22.80 4.91 8.55
CA ALA A 291 24.20 5.21 8.86
C ALA A 291 24.37 6.07 10.13
N GLY A 292 23.45 5.99 11.09
CA GLY A 292 23.47 6.83 12.29
C GLY A 292 24.69 6.68 13.20
N ASP A 293 25.42 5.59 13.07
CA ASP A 293 26.69 5.28 13.73
C ASP A 293 27.91 5.88 13.01
N LEU A 294 27.79 6.16 11.71
CA LEU A 294 28.84 6.76 10.86
C LEU A 294 28.75 8.29 10.78
N LEU A 295 27.72 8.89 11.38
CA LEU A 295 27.55 10.33 11.40
C LEU A 295 28.69 11.03 12.17
N PRO A 296 29.24 12.15 11.66
CA PRO A 296 30.27 12.90 12.38
C PRO A 296 29.85 13.36 13.78
N ASP A 297 28.55 13.61 13.96
CA ASP A 297 27.91 14.02 15.20
C ASP A 297 27.21 12.86 15.94
N ALA A 298 27.63 11.61 15.69
CA ALA A 298 26.95 10.44 16.23
C ALA A 298 26.88 10.45 17.77
N THR A 299 25.67 10.33 18.30
CA THR A 299 25.40 10.14 19.72
C THR A 299 24.98 8.70 19.99
N SER A 300 24.89 8.29 21.27
CA SER A 300 24.31 6.99 21.62
C SER A 300 22.91 6.80 21.00
N ARG A 301 22.14 7.88 20.90
CA ARG A 301 20.79 7.87 20.33
C ARG A 301 20.78 7.66 18.82
N THR A 302 21.66 8.32 18.06
CA THR A 302 21.74 8.12 16.60
C THR A 302 22.27 6.73 16.26
N ARG A 303 23.21 6.21 17.08
CA ARG A 303 23.69 4.82 16.96
C ARG A 303 22.58 3.81 17.16
N VAL A 304 21.68 4.02 18.13
CA VAL A 304 20.48 3.18 18.28
C VAL A 304 19.61 3.21 17.02
N GLY A 305 19.48 4.35 16.34
CA GLY A 305 18.80 4.44 15.05
C GLY A 305 19.35 3.47 14.00
N SER A 306 20.68 3.33 13.92
CA SER A 306 21.33 2.42 12.97
C SER A 306 21.06 0.92 13.23
N ALA A 307 20.41 0.58 14.35
CA ALA A 307 19.94 -0.78 14.61
C ALA A 307 18.90 -1.26 13.59
N PHE A 308 18.33 -0.38 12.76
CA PHE A 308 17.56 -0.73 11.56
C PHE A 308 18.24 -1.82 10.72
N ASN A 309 19.55 -1.69 10.47
CA ASN A 309 20.34 -2.67 9.70
C ASN A 309 20.46 -4.04 10.39
N ARG A 310 20.07 -4.14 11.67
CA ARG A 310 20.12 -5.36 12.50
C ARG A 310 18.73 -5.96 12.74
N LEU A 311 17.66 -5.40 12.16
CA LEU A 311 16.30 -5.93 12.28
C LEU A 311 16.00 -7.09 11.32
N LEU A 312 16.94 -7.39 10.42
CA LEU A 312 16.86 -8.51 9.49
C LEU A 312 16.76 -9.85 10.25
N LEU A 313 16.24 -10.87 9.56
CA LEU A 313 16.20 -12.23 10.07
C LEU A 313 17.64 -12.70 10.35
N THR A 314 17.92 -13.09 11.58
CA THR A 314 19.20 -13.66 11.98
C THR A 314 19.07 -15.16 12.17
N THR A 315 20.15 -15.91 11.95
CA THR A 315 20.19 -17.32 12.32
C THR A 315 21.04 -17.51 13.58
N GLU A 316 20.65 -18.48 14.39
CA GLU A 316 21.45 -19.01 15.49
C GLU A 316 21.61 -20.54 15.35
N GLU A 317 21.35 -21.09 14.15
CA GLU A 317 21.53 -22.51 13.88
C GLU A 317 23.00 -22.90 14.05
N GLY A 318 23.24 -23.97 14.82
CA GLY A 318 24.54 -24.62 14.84
C GLY A 318 24.91 -25.13 13.45
N GLY A 319 26.03 -24.66 12.90
CA GLY A 319 26.49 -25.00 11.55
C GLY A 319 26.24 -23.94 10.48
N ALA A 320 25.69 -22.77 10.85
CA ALA A 320 25.58 -21.63 9.95
C ALA A 320 26.97 -21.24 9.37
N GLN A 321 27.04 -21.11 8.04
CA GLN A 321 28.25 -20.71 7.35
C GLN A 321 28.16 -19.21 6.99
N PRO A 322 29.07 -18.36 7.49
CA PRO A 322 29.00 -16.91 7.26
C PRO A 322 28.86 -16.53 5.77
N LYS A 323 29.58 -17.23 4.88
CA LYS A 323 29.56 -16.96 3.43
C LYS A 323 28.20 -17.22 2.77
N ASP A 324 27.42 -18.20 3.24
CA ASP A 324 26.08 -18.47 2.71
C ASP A 324 25.12 -17.33 3.06
N TYR A 325 25.20 -16.81 4.29
CA TYR A 325 24.37 -15.69 4.72
C TYR A 325 24.77 -14.36 4.08
N GLU A 326 26.08 -14.10 3.91
CA GLU A 326 26.54 -12.95 3.13
C GLU A 326 25.99 -13.00 1.69
N ALA A 327 26.08 -14.15 1.02
CA ALA A 327 25.56 -14.30 -0.34
C ALA A 327 24.04 -14.08 -0.44
N ARG A 328 23.26 -14.53 0.55
CA ARG A 328 21.79 -14.37 0.57
C ARG A 328 21.32 -12.96 0.87
N MET A 329 22.10 -12.19 1.63
CA MET A 329 21.70 -10.87 2.11
C MET A 329 22.30 -9.72 1.28
N VAL A 330 23.32 -9.99 0.47
CA VAL A 330 23.98 -9.02 -0.42
C VAL A 330 23.42 -9.06 -1.86
N ALA A 331 22.74 -10.13 -2.26
CA ALA A 331 22.13 -10.31 -3.58
C ALA A 331 20.72 -9.71 -3.67
#